data_AF-A0A7S3S4Z0-F1
#
_entry.id   AF-A0A7S3S4Z0-F1
#
_cell.length_a   1.000
_cell.length_b   1.000
_cell.length_c   1.000
_cell.angle_alpha   90.00
_cell.angle_beta   90.00
_cell.angle_gamma   90.00
#
_symmetry.space_group_name_H-M   'P 1'
#
loop_
_entity.id
_entity.type
_entity.pdbx_description
1 polymer ?
#
loop_
_entity_poly.entity_id
_entity_poly.type
_entity_poly.pdbx_seq_one_letter_code
_entity_poly.pdbx_strand_id
1 'polypeptide(L)'
;MYVTAAKSLVSGRVAIDMLAGPSECLVIADGSASPAVVAADLLAQAEHDPAALPALVCLTEEFAAAVDRELAAQLAVLPTREVAAEALQNGYTVVVASLDEAVAINDRLAVEHVELHVKESMALARRLKHYGGLFVGAGAAEVLGDYGAGPNHTLPTGGTARSFGGLSVFTFLRTRTWMRVDDAHAAGTMISDAKRLGEMEGLFGHAAAAAARLASAPNGTGSPSKRDVSTKRWDTTSDRLHFALPKKGRIAEKCLQFLKASGLEYDRPERVDVALVRNLPITLVFLPAADIAKYVGEGNVDLGITGEDIIAEAGVSVEREMALGFGSCRLSLLVPTQHASARASDYAGCRIVTSFPEVTRAFFAPLDAAAGCATSIKFVSGSVEAACKLGLADAVVDLVETGTTMRAAGLCELETLLETQACLISNPHSPHRELIAKIKARIQGHLDSTKYRLVQYNASRAILPQCARTVHRRGEAWEPAHCSARGQVRPHHARQKVALHPPARGPRVRRRLRDGAQQGARRARRRAHRHRRHRRDGLPDPKLPLIVCSSRLEPLEMLPTAGSIQSRPLARRHCNKRRSVAFGLARCPRWLVLWRESRSEQSSAREVCTRSPPLGRQREMVFPYRYPTASHEKK
;
A
#
# COMPACT_ATOMS: atom_id res chain seq x y z
N MET A 1 -13.24 -9.05 -26.67
CA MET A 1 -12.94 -8.37 -27.96
C MET A 1 -12.66 -6.86 -27.84
N TYR A 2 -13.65 -5.95 -27.74
CA TYR A 2 -13.41 -4.49 -27.86
C TYR A 2 -12.37 -3.92 -26.87
N VAL A 3 -12.35 -4.41 -25.62
CA VAL A 3 -11.35 -4.00 -24.61
C VAL A 3 -9.94 -4.43 -25.02
N THR A 4 -9.76 -5.67 -25.48
CA THR A 4 -8.48 -6.19 -26.00
C THR A 4 -7.98 -5.35 -27.19
N ALA A 5 -8.87 -5.03 -28.14
CA ALA A 5 -8.53 -4.18 -29.28
C ALA A 5 -8.13 -2.76 -28.84
N ALA A 6 -8.84 -2.18 -27.86
CA ALA A 6 -8.47 -0.88 -27.30
C ALA A 6 -7.11 -0.93 -26.58
N LYS A 7 -6.83 -1.96 -25.77
CA LYS A 7 -5.51 -2.18 -25.12
C LYS A 7 -4.39 -2.23 -26.17
N SER A 8 -4.60 -2.98 -27.26
CA SER A 8 -3.65 -3.08 -28.37
C SER A 8 -3.38 -1.72 -29.02
N LEU A 9 -4.43 -0.95 -29.35
CA LEU A 9 -4.33 0.36 -30.00
C LEU A 9 -3.67 1.46 -29.13
N VAL A 10 -3.71 1.33 -27.80
CA VAL A 10 -3.04 2.29 -26.88
C VAL A 10 -1.66 1.81 -26.40
N SER A 11 -1.27 0.56 -26.71
CA SER A 11 0.04 0.02 -26.38
C SER A 11 1.15 0.89 -26.96
N GLY A 12 2.22 1.09 -26.19
CA GLY A 12 3.32 2.01 -26.53
C GLY A 12 3.04 3.49 -26.28
N ARG A 13 1.77 3.92 -26.16
CA ARG A 13 1.41 5.25 -25.61
C ARG A 13 1.19 5.19 -24.11
N VAL A 14 0.55 4.13 -23.64
CA VAL A 14 0.49 3.73 -22.23
C VAL A 14 0.97 2.29 -22.10
N ALA A 15 1.51 1.94 -20.93
CA ALA A 15 1.79 0.55 -20.62
C ALA A 15 0.48 -0.22 -20.47
N ILE A 16 0.46 -1.44 -20.99
CA ILE A 16 -0.54 -2.46 -20.68
C ILE A 16 0.16 -3.65 -20.02
N ASP A 17 -0.59 -4.40 -19.24
CA ASP A 17 -0.23 -5.68 -18.63
C ASP A 17 0.09 -6.73 -19.71
N MET A 18 -0.92 -7.15 -20.47
CA MET A 18 -0.80 -8.09 -21.59
C MET A 18 -2.03 -8.01 -22.51
N LEU A 19 -1.94 -8.62 -23.70
CA LEU A 19 -3.10 -8.85 -24.56
C LEU A 19 -3.68 -10.24 -24.27
N ALA A 20 -4.91 -10.29 -23.76
CA ALA A 20 -5.61 -11.55 -23.53
C ALA A 20 -6.18 -12.10 -24.85
N GLY A 21 -5.83 -13.35 -25.16
CA GLY A 21 -6.56 -14.20 -26.10
C GLY A 21 -7.73 -14.90 -25.41
N PRO A 22 -8.25 -16.00 -25.97
CA PRO A 22 -9.09 -16.95 -25.23
C PRO A 22 -8.31 -17.60 -24.08
N SER A 23 -9.02 -18.16 -23.10
CA SER A 23 -8.43 -18.88 -21.97
C SER A 23 -8.16 -20.35 -22.28
N GLU A 24 -7.13 -20.92 -21.67
CA GLU A 24 -6.55 -22.22 -22.04
C GLU A 24 -6.20 -23.06 -20.80
N CYS A 25 -6.73 -24.28 -20.68
CA CYS A 25 -6.33 -25.20 -19.62
C CYS A 25 -5.91 -26.56 -20.18
N LEU A 26 -4.71 -27.00 -19.83
CA LEU A 26 -4.13 -28.28 -20.23
C LEU A 26 -3.98 -29.21 -19.02
N VAL A 27 -4.80 -30.26 -18.97
CA VAL A 27 -4.64 -31.35 -18.01
C VAL A 27 -3.69 -32.40 -18.58
N ILE A 28 -2.63 -32.74 -17.85
CA ILE A 28 -1.70 -33.84 -18.17
C ILE A 28 -1.94 -34.97 -17.17
N ALA A 29 -2.35 -36.15 -17.65
CA ALA A 29 -2.74 -37.29 -16.82
C ALA A 29 -2.05 -38.61 -17.22
N ASP A 30 -1.56 -39.37 -16.23
CA ASP A 30 -0.88 -40.66 -16.44
C ASP A 30 -1.79 -41.88 -16.25
N GLY A 31 -3.10 -41.64 -16.08
CA GLY A 31 -4.09 -42.66 -15.78
C GLY A 31 -4.25 -43.00 -14.29
N SER A 32 -3.47 -42.39 -13.39
CA SER A 32 -3.60 -42.61 -11.93
C SER A 32 -4.64 -41.71 -11.25
N ALA A 33 -5.00 -40.59 -11.86
CA ALA A 33 -6.04 -39.70 -11.37
C ALA A 33 -7.45 -40.22 -11.71
N SER A 34 -8.47 -39.69 -11.02
CA SER A 34 -9.86 -40.01 -11.32
C SER A 34 -10.29 -39.34 -12.63
N PRO A 35 -10.83 -40.09 -13.63
CA PRO A 35 -11.39 -39.49 -14.84
C PRO A 35 -12.48 -38.45 -14.54
N ALA A 36 -13.24 -38.64 -13.45
CA ALA A 36 -14.28 -37.73 -13.02
C ALA A 36 -13.75 -36.39 -12.49
N VAL A 37 -12.53 -36.38 -11.93
CA VAL A 37 -11.87 -35.13 -11.48
C VAL A 37 -11.31 -34.39 -12.70
N VAL A 38 -10.59 -35.09 -13.58
CA VAL A 38 -10.09 -34.52 -14.85
C VAL A 38 -11.23 -33.91 -15.69
N ALA A 39 -12.38 -34.60 -15.78
CA ALA A 39 -13.57 -34.07 -16.45
C ALA A 39 -14.14 -32.81 -15.77
N ALA A 40 -14.09 -32.71 -14.44
CA ALA A 40 -14.56 -31.55 -13.71
C ALA A 40 -13.65 -30.32 -13.92
N ASP A 41 -12.33 -30.52 -13.93
CA ASP A 41 -11.35 -29.45 -14.15
C ASP A 41 -11.42 -28.93 -15.61
N LEU A 42 -11.56 -29.82 -16.60
CA LEU A 42 -11.83 -29.43 -18.00
C LEU A 42 -13.16 -28.67 -18.16
N LEU A 43 -14.21 -29.03 -17.42
CA LEU A 43 -15.49 -28.32 -17.43
C LEU A 43 -15.42 -26.95 -16.73
N ALA A 44 -14.60 -26.81 -15.68
CA ALA A 44 -14.34 -25.53 -15.02
C ALA A 44 -13.74 -24.51 -15.99
N GLN A 45 -12.75 -24.91 -16.80
CA GLN A 45 -12.24 -24.02 -17.86
C GLN A 45 -13.31 -23.76 -18.93
N ALA A 46 -14.06 -24.80 -19.35
CA ALA A 46 -15.03 -24.70 -20.43
C ALA A 46 -16.23 -23.78 -20.12
N GLU A 47 -16.66 -23.66 -18.87
CA GLU A 47 -17.80 -22.80 -18.51
C GLU A 47 -17.49 -21.29 -18.48
N HIS A 48 -16.21 -20.91 -18.58
CA HIS A 48 -15.77 -19.52 -18.42
C HIS A 48 -16.10 -18.62 -19.63
N ASP A 49 -15.85 -19.08 -20.86
CA ASP A 49 -16.13 -18.35 -22.11
C ASP A 49 -16.31 -19.36 -23.28
N PRO A 50 -17.24 -19.14 -24.24
CA PRO A 50 -17.42 -20.06 -25.37
C PRO A 50 -16.18 -20.25 -26.27
N ALA A 51 -15.21 -19.34 -26.22
CA ALA A 51 -13.94 -19.46 -26.93
C ALA A 51 -12.84 -20.16 -26.10
N ALA A 52 -13.11 -20.57 -24.86
CA ALA A 52 -12.13 -21.25 -24.01
C ALA A 52 -11.69 -22.59 -24.62
N LEU A 53 -10.47 -22.99 -24.28
CA LEU A 53 -9.79 -24.17 -24.81
C LEU A 53 -9.41 -25.12 -23.66
N PRO A 54 -10.30 -26.05 -23.27
CA PRO A 54 -9.96 -27.16 -22.39
C PRO A 54 -9.25 -28.27 -23.18
N ALA A 55 -8.11 -28.76 -22.71
CA ALA A 55 -7.32 -29.78 -23.39
C ALA A 55 -6.82 -30.86 -22.44
N LEU A 56 -6.79 -32.11 -22.92
CA LEU A 56 -6.25 -33.27 -22.21
C LEU A 56 -5.05 -33.85 -22.96
N VAL A 57 -3.97 -34.14 -22.25
CA VAL A 57 -2.90 -35.02 -22.71
C VAL A 57 -2.81 -36.21 -21.76
N CYS A 58 -2.94 -37.42 -22.28
CA CYS A 58 -2.90 -38.64 -21.47
C CYS A 58 -2.13 -39.78 -22.15
N LEU A 59 -1.86 -40.85 -21.39
CA LEU A 59 -1.00 -41.96 -21.86
C LEU A 59 -1.76 -43.11 -22.57
N THR A 60 -3.09 -43.20 -22.45
CA THR A 60 -3.86 -44.30 -23.07
C THR A 60 -5.24 -43.86 -23.57
N GLU A 61 -5.72 -44.54 -24.61
CA GLU A 61 -7.05 -44.31 -25.20
C GLU A 61 -8.19 -44.69 -24.23
N GLU A 62 -7.99 -45.71 -23.39
CA GLU A 62 -8.99 -46.13 -22.40
C GLU A 62 -9.22 -45.05 -21.34
N PHE A 63 -8.17 -44.32 -20.95
CA PHE A 63 -8.29 -43.20 -20.02
C PHE A 63 -8.97 -41.99 -20.67
N ALA A 64 -8.60 -41.65 -21.92
CA ALA A 64 -9.29 -40.63 -22.71
C ALA A 64 -10.81 -40.92 -22.79
N ALA A 65 -11.17 -42.14 -23.22
CA ALA A 65 -12.55 -42.57 -23.32
C ALA A 65 -13.28 -42.62 -21.95
N ALA A 66 -12.55 -42.77 -20.84
CA ALA A 66 -13.13 -42.67 -19.50
C ALA A 66 -13.43 -41.21 -19.11
N VAL A 67 -12.54 -40.28 -19.43
CA VAL A 67 -12.79 -38.84 -19.25
C VAL A 67 -13.95 -38.37 -20.11
N ASP A 68 -14.06 -38.80 -21.37
CA ASP A 68 -15.17 -38.42 -22.26
C ASP A 68 -16.55 -38.85 -21.72
N ARG A 69 -16.63 -40.03 -21.07
CA ARG A 69 -17.87 -40.48 -20.42
C ARG A 69 -18.25 -39.61 -19.23
N GLU A 70 -17.27 -39.21 -18.43
CA GLU A 70 -17.46 -38.32 -17.28
C GLU A 70 -17.81 -36.89 -17.72
N LEU A 71 -17.15 -36.36 -18.75
CA LEU A 71 -17.49 -35.09 -19.39
C LEU A 71 -18.95 -35.08 -19.84
N ALA A 72 -19.39 -36.11 -20.56
CA ALA A 72 -20.78 -36.23 -21.02
C ALA A 72 -21.79 -36.29 -19.85
N ALA A 73 -21.48 -37.05 -18.80
CA ALA A 73 -22.33 -37.19 -17.63
C ALA A 73 -22.45 -35.88 -16.81
N GLN A 74 -21.33 -35.20 -16.58
CA GLN A 74 -21.27 -33.97 -15.80
C GLN A 74 -21.85 -32.77 -16.58
N LEU A 75 -21.54 -32.65 -17.88
CA LEU A 75 -22.09 -31.62 -18.75
C LEU A 75 -23.63 -31.69 -18.86
N ALA A 76 -24.21 -32.89 -18.81
CA ALA A 76 -25.67 -33.08 -18.89
C ALA A 76 -26.44 -32.40 -17.75
N VAL A 77 -25.83 -32.29 -16.56
CA VAL A 77 -26.41 -31.70 -15.34
C VAL A 77 -25.90 -30.28 -15.04
N LEU A 78 -24.87 -29.82 -15.76
CA LEU A 78 -24.22 -28.54 -15.53
C LEU A 78 -25.14 -27.34 -15.88
N PRO A 79 -25.38 -26.36 -14.98
CA PRO A 79 -26.26 -25.22 -15.28
C PRO A 79 -25.77 -24.32 -16.42
N THR A 80 -24.45 -24.30 -16.65
CA THR A 80 -23.69 -23.54 -17.65
C THR A 80 -23.42 -24.33 -18.94
N ARG A 81 -24.01 -25.53 -19.08
CA ARG A 81 -23.76 -26.48 -20.18
C ARG A 81 -23.77 -25.92 -21.61
N GLU A 82 -24.54 -24.87 -21.87
CA GLU A 82 -24.62 -24.26 -23.22
C GLU A 82 -23.29 -23.58 -23.60
N VAL A 83 -22.63 -22.92 -22.64
CA VAL A 83 -21.30 -22.32 -22.81
C VAL A 83 -20.23 -23.41 -22.86
N ALA A 84 -20.26 -24.33 -21.89
CA ALA A 84 -19.27 -25.40 -21.80
C ALA A 84 -19.30 -26.35 -23.03
N ALA A 85 -20.48 -26.65 -23.58
CA ALA A 85 -20.60 -27.47 -24.80
C ALA A 85 -20.14 -26.76 -26.09
N GLU A 86 -20.12 -25.42 -26.10
CA GLU A 86 -19.51 -24.64 -27.18
C GLU A 86 -17.98 -24.62 -27.03
N ALA A 87 -17.48 -24.32 -25.83
CA ALA A 87 -16.05 -24.30 -25.52
C ALA A 87 -15.35 -25.65 -25.74
N LEU A 88 -16.00 -26.76 -25.37
CA LEU A 88 -15.47 -28.13 -25.60
C LEU A 88 -15.24 -28.46 -27.08
N GLN A 89 -15.86 -27.74 -28.03
CA GLN A 89 -15.60 -27.93 -29.47
C GLN A 89 -14.26 -27.30 -29.93
N ASN A 90 -13.70 -26.38 -29.14
CA ASN A 90 -12.35 -25.83 -29.36
C ASN A 90 -11.26 -26.71 -28.71
N GLY A 91 -11.66 -27.55 -27.75
CA GLY A 91 -10.79 -28.42 -26.99
C GLY A 91 -10.31 -29.65 -27.77
N TYR A 92 -9.35 -30.36 -27.20
CA TYR A 92 -8.82 -31.60 -27.79
C TYR A 92 -8.22 -32.53 -26.74
N THR A 93 -8.25 -33.82 -27.04
CA THR A 93 -7.55 -34.87 -26.29
C THR A 93 -6.41 -35.43 -27.16
N VAL A 94 -5.20 -35.53 -26.60
CA VAL A 94 -4.05 -36.17 -27.26
C VAL A 94 -3.58 -37.34 -26.41
N VAL A 95 -3.55 -38.52 -27.01
CA VAL A 95 -2.89 -39.69 -26.43
C VAL A 95 -1.42 -39.69 -26.86
N VAL A 96 -0.50 -39.79 -25.90
CA VAL A 96 0.96 -39.76 -26.13
C VAL A 96 1.64 -41.00 -25.57
N ALA A 97 2.75 -41.40 -26.16
CA ALA A 97 3.48 -42.60 -25.74
C ALA A 97 4.24 -42.41 -24.42
N SER A 98 4.46 -41.17 -23.98
CA SER A 98 5.21 -40.87 -22.76
C SER A 98 4.92 -39.48 -22.17
N LEU A 99 5.22 -39.31 -20.87
CA LEU A 99 5.21 -37.99 -20.22
C LEU A 99 6.24 -37.01 -20.81
N ASP A 100 7.24 -37.51 -21.54
CA ASP A 100 8.24 -36.70 -22.23
C ASP A 100 7.63 -35.98 -23.43
N GLU A 101 6.76 -36.67 -24.18
CA GLU A 101 5.93 -36.09 -25.23
C GLU A 101 4.90 -35.11 -24.65
N ALA A 102 4.30 -35.41 -23.49
CA ALA A 102 3.39 -34.48 -22.82
C ALA A 102 4.06 -33.15 -22.43
N VAL A 103 5.29 -33.21 -21.89
CA VAL A 103 6.11 -32.01 -21.61
C VAL A 103 6.42 -31.26 -22.90
N ALA A 104 6.77 -31.97 -23.98
CA ALA A 104 7.08 -31.36 -25.27
C ALA A 104 5.84 -30.68 -25.90
N ILE A 105 4.64 -31.24 -25.74
CA ILE A 105 3.37 -30.63 -26.15
C ILE A 105 3.10 -29.37 -25.33
N ASN A 106 3.17 -29.45 -24.00
CA ASN A 106 3.00 -28.26 -23.16
C ASN A 106 3.98 -27.15 -23.55
N ASP A 107 5.27 -27.44 -23.60
CA ASP A 107 6.30 -26.45 -23.93
C ASP A 107 6.19 -25.95 -25.39
N ARG A 108 5.44 -26.64 -26.26
CA ARG A 108 5.08 -26.21 -27.63
C ARG A 108 3.82 -25.33 -27.67
N LEU A 109 2.87 -25.53 -26.76
CA LEU A 109 1.67 -24.72 -26.65
C LEU A 109 1.90 -23.45 -25.81
N ALA A 110 2.58 -23.57 -24.66
CA ALA A 110 2.80 -22.51 -23.68
C ALA A 110 1.47 -21.88 -23.19
N VAL A 111 0.56 -22.74 -22.75
CA VAL A 111 -0.81 -22.40 -22.34
C VAL A 111 -0.89 -21.56 -21.06
N GLU A 112 -2.08 -20.99 -20.83
CA GLU A 112 -2.43 -20.26 -19.61
C GLU A 112 -2.37 -21.15 -18.35
N HIS A 113 -3.17 -22.22 -18.27
CA HIS A 113 -3.22 -23.13 -17.11
C HIS A 113 -2.70 -24.53 -17.46
N VAL A 114 -1.91 -25.12 -16.55
CA VAL A 114 -1.43 -26.51 -16.67
C VAL A 114 -1.70 -27.27 -15.38
N GLU A 115 -2.35 -28.42 -15.46
CA GLU A 115 -2.61 -29.30 -14.31
C GLU A 115 -1.92 -30.65 -14.44
N LEU A 116 -1.23 -31.10 -13.40
CA LEU A 116 -0.45 -32.34 -13.41
C LEU A 116 -1.09 -33.45 -12.58
N HIS A 117 -1.99 -34.18 -13.22
CA HIS A 117 -2.72 -35.34 -12.69
C HIS A 117 -1.93 -36.64 -12.89
N VAL A 118 -0.68 -36.65 -12.41
CA VAL A 118 0.26 -37.77 -12.52
C VAL A 118 0.85 -38.15 -11.15
N LYS A 119 1.32 -39.41 -10.98
CA LYS A 119 1.91 -39.88 -9.72
C LYS A 119 3.10 -39.04 -9.26
N GLU A 120 4.09 -38.88 -10.13
CA GLU A 120 5.34 -38.15 -9.86
C GLU A 120 5.24 -36.67 -10.29
N SER A 121 4.13 -36.02 -9.93
CA SER A 121 3.75 -34.68 -10.43
C SER A 121 4.83 -33.61 -10.21
N MET A 122 5.51 -33.62 -9.06
CA MET A 122 6.59 -32.67 -8.78
C MET A 122 7.88 -32.96 -9.58
N ALA A 123 8.11 -34.20 -10.00
CA ALA A 123 9.21 -34.52 -10.91
C ALA A 123 8.90 -34.03 -12.33
N LEU A 124 7.64 -34.15 -12.77
CA LEU A 124 7.17 -33.64 -14.05
C LEU A 124 7.14 -32.10 -14.09
N ALA A 125 6.68 -31.45 -13.03
CA ALA A 125 6.61 -29.98 -12.90
C ALA A 125 7.96 -29.30 -13.17
N ARG A 126 9.07 -29.87 -12.67
CA ARG A 126 10.44 -29.34 -12.87
C ARG A 126 10.94 -29.41 -14.32
N ARG A 127 10.23 -30.09 -15.22
CA ARG A 127 10.61 -30.30 -16.62
C ARG A 127 9.92 -29.33 -17.58
N LEU A 128 8.80 -28.74 -17.17
CA LEU A 128 8.03 -27.77 -17.94
C LEU A 128 8.74 -26.41 -17.92
N LYS A 129 8.79 -25.73 -19.06
CA LYS A 129 9.47 -24.43 -19.24
C LYS A 129 8.49 -23.28 -19.44
N HIS A 130 7.29 -23.56 -19.94
CA HIS A 130 6.32 -22.53 -20.34
C HIS A 130 4.91 -22.87 -19.87
N TYR A 131 4.35 -22.01 -19.03
CA TYR A 131 2.99 -22.06 -18.50
C TYR A 131 2.65 -20.70 -17.87
N GLY A 132 1.39 -20.29 -17.84
CA GLY A 132 0.95 -19.12 -17.06
C GLY A 132 0.86 -19.46 -15.56
N GLY A 133 0.08 -20.49 -15.25
CA GLY A 133 -0.10 -21.09 -13.92
C GLY A 133 0.07 -22.60 -13.97
N LEU A 134 0.69 -23.18 -12.94
CA LEU A 134 0.99 -24.61 -12.86
C LEU A 134 0.42 -25.19 -11.56
N PHE A 135 -0.45 -26.18 -11.70
CA PHE A 135 -1.13 -26.89 -10.61
C PHE A 135 -0.56 -28.31 -10.53
N VAL A 136 0.02 -28.68 -9.38
CA VAL A 136 0.87 -29.87 -9.27
C VAL A 136 0.25 -30.94 -8.38
N GLY A 137 -0.15 -32.05 -8.99
CA GLY A 137 -0.84 -33.17 -8.35
C GLY A 137 -2.36 -33.00 -8.35
N ALA A 138 -3.10 -34.11 -8.37
CA ALA A 138 -4.58 -34.14 -8.47
C ALA A 138 -5.36 -33.50 -7.28
N GLY A 139 -4.66 -32.90 -6.31
CA GLY A 139 -5.25 -32.06 -5.26
C GLY A 139 -5.12 -30.55 -5.52
N ALA A 140 -4.52 -30.15 -6.65
CA ALA A 140 -4.34 -28.78 -7.09
C ALA A 140 -5.00 -28.60 -8.46
N ALA A 141 -5.94 -27.67 -8.55
CA ALA A 141 -6.70 -27.37 -9.76
C ALA A 141 -6.86 -25.84 -9.95
N GLU A 142 -7.16 -25.42 -11.17
CA GLU A 142 -7.36 -24.03 -11.63
C GLU A 142 -8.25 -23.24 -10.67
N VAL A 143 -9.41 -23.82 -10.31
CA VAL A 143 -10.41 -23.23 -9.40
C VAL A 143 -9.85 -22.87 -8.02
N LEU A 144 -8.79 -23.55 -7.55
CA LEU A 144 -8.14 -23.20 -6.28
C LEU A 144 -7.21 -21.99 -6.45
N GLY A 145 -6.52 -21.89 -7.59
CA GLY A 145 -5.72 -20.71 -7.96
C GLY A 145 -6.55 -19.45 -8.05
N ASP A 146 -7.68 -19.55 -8.76
CA ASP A 146 -8.61 -18.45 -9.05
C ASP A 146 -9.20 -17.78 -7.80
N TYR A 147 -9.55 -18.56 -6.78
CA TYR A 147 -10.41 -18.08 -5.70
C TYR A 147 -9.78 -18.13 -4.29
N GLY A 148 -8.78 -18.98 -4.03
CA GLY A 148 -8.41 -19.32 -2.65
C GLY A 148 -6.93 -19.48 -2.32
N ALA A 149 -6.10 -19.98 -3.24
CA ALA A 149 -4.72 -20.37 -2.94
C ALA A 149 -3.72 -19.20 -2.94
N GLY A 150 -4.04 -18.08 -3.60
CA GLY A 150 -3.21 -16.88 -3.64
C GLY A 150 -2.37 -16.59 -4.91
N PRO A 151 -2.19 -17.49 -5.90
CA PRO A 151 -1.74 -17.10 -7.24
C PRO A 151 -2.64 -16.03 -7.87
N ASN A 152 -2.14 -15.37 -8.91
CA ASN A 152 -2.93 -14.41 -9.68
C ASN A 152 -3.42 -15.06 -10.97
N HIS A 153 -4.74 -15.09 -11.16
CA HIS A 153 -5.40 -15.63 -12.35
C HIS A 153 -5.40 -14.73 -13.59
N THR A 154 -4.80 -13.53 -13.53
CA THR A 154 -4.54 -12.76 -14.76
C THR A 154 -3.26 -13.30 -15.40
N LEU A 155 -3.41 -14.28 -16.29
CA LEU A 155 -2.31 -15.08 -16.83
C LEU A 155 -2.12 -14.87 -18.35
N PRO A 156 -0.90 -15.17 -18.88
CA PRO A 156 -0.61 -15.08 -20.31
C PRO A 156 -1.27 -16.23 -21.08
N THR A 157 -2.04 -15.90 -22.12
CA THR A 157 -2.75 -16.89 -22.96
C THR A 157 -2.25 -16.87 -24.42
N GLY A 158 -2.63 -17.86 -25.22
CA GLY A 158 -2.31 -17.92 -26.66
C GLY A 158 -0.80 -18.10 -26.92
N GLY A 159 -0.13 -18.91 -26.10
CA GLY A 159 1.31 -19.16 -26.19
C GLY A 159 2.20 -18.04 -25.68
N THR A 160 1.64 -16.96 -25.11
CA THR A 160 2.43 -15.81 -24.63
C THR A 160 3.22 -16.10 -23.35
N ALA A 161 2.96 -17.23 -22.66
CA ALA A 161 3.73 -17.71 -21.50
C ALA A 161 5.22 -18.02 -21.80
N ARG A 162 5.62 -17.99 -23.08
CA ARG A 162 7.03 -18.02 -23.52
C ARG A 162 7.84 -16.79 -23.13
N SER A 163 7.16 -15.64 -23.08
CA SER A 163 7.80 -14.31 -22.99
C SER A 163 7.30 -13.49 -21.81
N PHE A 164 6.13 -13.84 -21.27
CA PHE A 164 5.48 -13.14 -20.18
C PHE A 164 5.12 -14.14 -19.07
N GLY A 165 5.24 -13.71 -17.82
CA GLY A 165 4.66 -14.43 -16.69
C GLY A 165 3.27 -13.88 -16.35
N GLY A 166 2.58 -14.56 -15.42
CA GLY A 166 1.36 -14.06 -14.81
C GLY A 166 1.52 -12.66 -14.18
N LEU A 167 0.41 -11.93 -14.09
CA LEU A 167 0.37 -10.60 -13.50
C LEU A 167 0.88 -10.65 -12.05
N SER A 168 1.95 -9.92 -11.74
CA SER A 168 2.62 -9.98 -10.44
C SER A 168 2.89 -8.58 -9.90
N VAL A 169 3.36 -8.51 -8.64
CA VAL A 169 3.82 -7.25 -8.04
C VAL A 169 4.89 -6.56 -8.90
N PHE A 170 5.73 -7.32 -9.63
CA PHE A 170 6.75 -6.76 -10.52
C PHE A 170 6.16 -6.01 -11.72
N THR A 171 4.97 -6.37 -12.19
CA THR A 171 4.27 -5.65 -13.28
C THR A 171 3.90 -4.22 -12.88
N PHE A 172 3.75 -3.94 -11.58
CA PHE A 172 3.45 -2.62 -11.03
C PHE A 172 4.69 -1.83 -10.60
N LEU A 173 5.89 -2.41 -10.73
CA LEU A 173 7.16 -1.77 -10.41
C LEU A 173 7.86 -1.26 -11.68
N ARG A 174 8.73 -0.25 -11.50
CA ARG A 174 9.63 0.23 -12.56
C ARG A 174 11.07 0.13 -12.10
N THR A 175 11.79 -0.87 -12.62
CA THR A 175 13.23 -1.02 -12.42
C THR A 175 13.96 0.22 -12.97
N ARG A 176 14.81 0.83 -12.15
CA ARG A 176 15.66 1.95 -12.53
C ARG A 176 17.08 1.68 -12.03
N THR A 177 18.05 1.76 -12.92
CA THR A 177 19.47 1.71 -12.56
C THR A 177 19.97 3.12 -12.23
N TRP A 178 20.93 3.20 -11.32
CA TRP A 178 21.67 4.42 -10.99
C TRP A 178 23.08 4.02 -10.57
N MET A 179 24.04 4.93 -10.74
CA MET A 179 25.41 4.76 -10.27
C MET A 179 25.89 6.04 -9.62
N ARG A 180 26.76 5.92 -8.61
CA ARG A 180 27.44 7.02 -7.94
C ARG A 180 28.89 6.60 -7.74
N VAL A 181 29.81 7.52 -8.04
CA VAL A 181 31.23 7.37 -7.77
C VAL A 181 31.61 8.54 -6.87
N ASP A 182 31.90 8.24 -5.62
CA ASP A 182 32.29 9.24 -4.61
C ASP A 182 33.77 9.56 -4.63
N ASP A 183 34.61 8.58 -4.98
CA ASP A 183 36.04 8.74 -5.16
C ASP A 183 36.43 8.27 -6.58
N ALA A 184 36.81 9.24 -7.42
CA ALA A 184 37.26 8.98 -8.78
C ALA A 184 38.65 8.32 -8.83
N HIS A 185 39.48 8.47 -7.79
CA HIS A 185 40.79 7.83 -7.70
C HIS A 185 40.63 6.34 -7.39
N ALA A 186 39.80 5.98 -6.40
CA ALA A 186 39.43 4.59 -6.13
C ALA A 186 38.73 3.91 -7.34
N ALA A 187 37.97 4.67 -8.13
CA ALA A 187 37.37 4.20 -9.39
C ALA A 187 38.34 4.21 -10.59
N GLY A 188 39.62 4.54 -10.40
CA GLY A 188 40.56 4.84 -11.48
C GLY A 188 40.72 3.74 -12.53
N THR A 189 40.75 2.47 -12.12
CA THR A 189 40.80 1.32 -13.04
C THR A 189 39.56 1.27 -13.94
N MET A 190 38.36 1.36 -13.36
CA MET A 190 37.10 1.37 -14.12
C MET A 190 37.00 2.57 -15.08
N ILE A 191 37.53 3.73 -14.69
CA ILE A 191 37.59 4.92 -15.56
C ILE A 191 38.57 4.71 -16.72
N SER A 192 39.74 4.10 -16.45
CA SER A 192 40.72 3.72 -17.47
C SER A 192 40.17 2.69 -18.46
N ASP A 193 39.46 1.67 -17.96
CA ASP A 193 38.81 0.66 -18.79
C ASP A 193 37.71 1.27 -19.65
N ALA A 194 36.84 2.11 -19.07
CA ALA A 194 35.81 2.83 -19.83
C ALA A 194 36.39 3.76 -20.91
N LYS A 195 37.54 4.42 -20.62
CA LYS A 195 38.28 5.19 -21.63
C LYS A 195 38.74 4.30 -22.77
N ARG A 196 39.40 3.17 -22.46
CA ARG A 196 39.98 2.27 -23.45
C ARG A 196 38.90 1.59 -24.32
N LEU A 197 37.77 1.20 -23.71
CA LEU A 197 36.61 0.70 -24.44
C LEU A 197 36.05 1.76 -25.41
N GLY A 198 35.88 3.00 -24.95
CA GLY A 198 35.47 4.12 -25.81
C GLY A 198 36.44 4.38 -26.97
N GLU A 199 37.75 4.21 -26.78
CA GLU A 199 38.74 4.31 -27.86
C GLU A 199 38.66 3.13 -28.84
N MET A 200 38.45 1.91 -28.35
CA MET A 200 38.29 0.70 -29.18
C MET A 200 37.00 0.72 -30.00
N GLU A 201 35.93 1.35 -29.50
CA GLU A 201 34.66 1.56 -30.21
C GLU A 201 34.67 2.80 -31.13
N GLY A 202 35.77 3.58 -31.16
CA GLY A 202 35.87 4.83 -31.92
C GLY A 202 35.06 6.00 -31.32
N LEU A 203 34.49 5.83 -30.14
CA LEU A 203 33.70 6.82 -29.40
C LEU A 203 34.60 7.76 -28.57
N PHE A 204 35.51 8.47 -29.23
CA PHE A 204 36.51 9.33 -28.56
C PHE A 204 35.91 10.38 -27.60
N GLY A 205 34.69 10.85 -27.82
CA GLY A 205 33.98 11.71 -26.87
C GLY A 205 33.64 11.03 -25.53
N HIS A 206 33.29 9.73 -25.55
CA HIS A 206 33.10 8.94 -24.33
C HIS A 206 34.43 8.71 -23.61
N ALA A 207 35.49 8.41 -24.38
CA ALA A 207 36.83 8.24 -23.83
C ALA A 207 37.38 9.52 -23.16
N ALA A 208 37.19 10.68 -23.80
CA ALA A 208 37.53 11.99 -23.24
C ALA A 208 36.72 12.30 -21.97
N ALA A 209 35.42 11.99 -21.96
CA ALA A 209 34.58 12.15 -20.79
C ALA A 209 35.04 11.26 -19.61
N ALA A 210 35.47 10.03 -19.87
CA ALA A 210 36.09 9.18 -18.86
C ALA A 210 37.41 9.80 -18.35
N ALA A 211 38.34 10.14 -19.25
CA ALA A 211 39.65 10.71 -18.92
C ALA A 211 39.56 11.98 -18.05
N ALA A 212 38.60 12.86 -18.34
CA ALA A 212 38.40 14.11 -17.58
C ALA A 212 38.12 13.87 -16.07
N ARG A 213 37.60 12.69 -15.69
CA ARG A 213 37.32 12.35 -14.28
C ARG A 213 38.58 11.99 -13.49
N LEU A 214 39.68 11.65 -14.15
CA LEU A 214 41.01 11.50 -13.53
C LEU A 214 41.72 12.85 -13.40
N ALA A 215 41.52 13.76 -14.36
CA ALA A 215 42.17 15.08 -14.38
C ALA A 215 41.64 16.07 -13.33
N SER A 216 40.38 15.89 -12.88
CA SER A 216 39.72 16.80 -11.92
C SER A 216 39.91 16.43 -10.44
N ALA A 217 40.75 15.44 -10.12
CA ALA A 217 41.15 15.19 -8.74
C ALA A 217 42.05 16.35 -8.25
N PRO A 218 41.79 16.99 -7.09
CA PRO A 218 42.56 18.14 -6.65
C PRO A 218 44.00 17.73 -6.33
N ASN A 219 44.96 18.27 -7.10
CA ASN A 219 46.39 18.08 -6.86
C ASN A 219 46.78 18.62 -5.48
N GLY A 220 47.06 17.72 -4.54
CA GLY A 220 47.55 18.04 -3.21
C GLY A 220 49.02 18.47 -3.22
N THR A 221 49.30 19.70 -3.66
CA THR A 221 50.64 20.31 -3.59
C THR A 221 50.57 21.72 -2.99
N GLY A 222 50.58 21.80 -1.67
CA GLY A 222 50.62 23.06 -0.92
C GLY A 222 51.06 22.82 0.53
N SER A 223 52.23 23.35 0.89
CA SER A 223 52.79 23.26 2.26
C SER A 223 51.87 23.94 3.28
N PRO A 224 51.71 23.40 4.51
CA PRO A 224 50.77 23.95 5.49
C PRO A 224 51.27 25.26 6.11
N SER A 225 50.85 26.39 5.55
CA SER A 225 50.87 27.66 6.27
C SER A 225 49.86 27.65 7.43
N LYS A 226 50.20 28.38 8.50
CA LYS A 226 49.52 28.37 9.81
C LYS A 226 47.99 28.41 9.69
N ARG A 227 47.33 27.53 10.46
CA ARG A 227 45.86 27.42 10.55
C ARG A 227 45.24 28.74 11.04
N ASP A 228 44.72 29.52 10.11
CA ASP A 228 43.53 30.32 10.38
C ASP A 228 42.35 29.37 10.55
N VAL A 229 41.71 29.38 11.72
CA VAL A 229 40.49 28.62 12.00
C VAL A 229 39.28 29.52 11.70
N SER A 230 39.28 30.13 10.52
CA SER A 230 38.07 30.71 9.97
C SER A 230 37.11 29.57 9.63
N THR A 231 35.84 29.80 9.96
CA THR A 231 34.76 28.83 9.95
C THR A 231 34.40 28.41 8.51
N LYS A 232 35.20 27.50 7.93
CA LYS A 232 34.82 26.75 6.72
C LYS A 232 33.62 25.87 7.04
N ARG A 233 32.44 26.48 6.89
CA ARG A 233 31.13 25.85 6.78
C ARG A 233 31.29 24.63 5.87
N TRP A 234 30.96 23.44 6.38
CA TRP A 234 31.00 22.21 5.61
C TRP A 234 30.04 22.35 4.42
N ASP A 235 30.61 22.43 3.22
CA ASP A 235 29.89 22.78 2.00
C ASP A 235 29.28 21.53 1.34
N THR A 236 28.09 21.14 1.80
CA THR A 236 27.26 20.16 1.08
C THR A 236 25.78 20.53 1.00
N THR A 237 25.37 21.73 1.47
CA THR A 237 23.95 22.02 1.76
C THR A 237 23.53 23.50 1.69
N SER A 238 24.23 24.42 1.01
CA SER A 238 23.83 25.85 1.06
C SER A 238 22.44 26.16 0.49
N ASP A 239 21.84 25.22 -0.26
CA ASP A 239 20.56 25.38 -0.98
C ASP A 239 19.49 24.33 -0.55
N ARG A 240 19.70 23.65 0.59
CA ARG A 240 18.77 22.62 1.12
C ARG A 240 18.39 22.91 2.56
N LEU A 241 17.09 22.85 2.85
CA LEU A 241 16.54 22.96 4.21
C LEU A 241 17.09 21.86 5.10
N HIS A 242 17.69 22.22 6.24
CA HIS A 242 18.08 21.28 7.28
C HIS A 242 16.90 20.99 8.22
N PHE A 243 16.60 19.71 8.43
CA PHE A 243 15.49 19.27 9.28
C PHE A 243 16.01 18.35 10.39
N ALA A 244 16.12 18.86 11.62
CA ALA A 244 16.56 18.12 12.79
C ALA A 244 15.47 17.18 13.33
N LEU A 245 15.88 15.96 13.68
CA LEU A 245 15.03 14.90 14.20
C LEU A 245 15.71 14.20 15.38
N PRO A 246 14.95 13.70 16.38
CA PRO A 246 15.53 12.95 17.48
C PRO A 246 16.22 11.67 16.98
N LYS A 247 17.49 11.46 17.36
CA LYS A 247 18.31 10.32 16.92
C LYS A 247 17.87 8.98 17.51
N LYS A 248 17.30 8.97 18.73
CA LYS A 248 16.89 7.78 19.49
C LYS A 248 15.72 8.06 20.44
N GLY A 249 15.06 7.00 20.92
CA GLY A 249 14.01 7.05 21.93
C GLY A 249 12.57 7.06 21.36
N ARG A 250 11.57 7.00 22.24
CA ARG A 250 10.15 6.82 21.87
C ARG A 250 9.60 7.93 20.96
N ILE A 251 10.08 9.16 21.09
CA ILE A 251 9.71 10.28 20.21
C ILE A 251 10.31 10.07 18.81
N ALA A 252 11.57 9.59 18.70
CA ALA A 252 12.23 9.34 17.43
C ALA A 252 11.45 8.34 16.56
N GLU A 253 11.07 7.19 17.10
CA GLU A 253 10.31 6.16 16.38
C GLU A 253 9.02 6.70 15.78
N LYS A 254 8.25 7.47 16.57
CA LYS A 254 7.03 8.14 16.11
C LYS A 254 7.33 9.17 15.02
N CYS A 255 8.38 9.97 15.16
CA CYS A 255 8.79 10.94 14.14
C CYS A 255 9.14 10.27 12.80
N LEU A 256 9.91 9.17 12.82
CA LEU A 256 10.30 8.44 11.61
C LEU A 256 9.08 7.85 10.87
N GLN A 257 8.14 7.26 11.62
CA GLN A 257 6.85 6.79 11.07
C GLN A 257 6.06 7.96 10.47
N PHE A 258 6.01 9.09 11.18
CA PHE A 258 5.28 10.29 10.78
C PHE A 258 5.79 10.87 9.45
N LEU A 259 7.11 10.99 9.30
CA LEU A 259 7.75 11.52 8.08
C LEU A 259 7.50 10.63 6.87
N LYS A 260 7.64 9.30 7.05
CA LYS A 260 7.38 8.31 6.01
C LYS A 260 5.91 8.40 5.54
N ALA A 261 4.96 8.49 6.48
CA ALA A 261 3.54 8.60 6.17
C ALA A 261 3.12 10.00 5.67
N SER A 262 3.92 11.04 5.91
CA SER A 262 3.81 12.37 5.30
C SER A 262 4.42 12.45 3.90
N GLY A 263 4.94 11.33 3.37
CA GLY A 263 5.52 11.25 2.03
C GLY A 263 6.89 11.92 1.91
N LEU A 264 7.71 11.94 2.96
CA LEU A 264 9.13 12.27 2.85
C LEU A 264 9.91 10.97 2.59
N GLU A 265 10.42 10.82 1.36
CA GLU A 265 11.17 9.65 0.95
C GLU A 265 12.66 9.87 1.21
N TYR A 266 13.24 9.16 2.16
CA TYR A 266 14.67 9.19 2.47
C TYR A 266 15.19 7.79 2.76
N ASP A 267 16.51 7.67 2.76
CA ASP A 267 17.23 6.45 3.07
C ASP A 267 18.38 6.82 4.01
N ARG A 268 18.57 6.05 5.08
CA ARG A 268 19.51 6.36 6.16
C ARG A 268 20.37 5.12 6.42
N PRO A 269 21.65 5.11 5.98
CA PRO A 269 22.59 4.06 6.33
C PRO A 269 22.79 3.99 7.85
N GLU A 270 23.11 2.81 8.36
CA GLU A 270 23.46 2.64 9.77
C GLU A 270 24.64 3.55 10.16
N ARG A 271 24.62 4.08 11.38
CA ARG A 271 25.65 4.95 11.97
C ARG A 271 25.83 6.34 11.33
N VAL A 272 25.05 6.72 10.31
CA VAL A 272 25.09 8.07 9.72
C VAL A 272 24.01 8.96 10.36
N ASP A 273 24.37 10.17 10.78
CA ASP A 273 23.46 11.15 11.41
C ASP A 273 22.87 12.18 10.44
N VAL A 274 23.03 11.96 9.14
CA VAL A 274 22.48 12.79 8.06
C VAL A 274 21.84 11.89 7.00
N ALA A 275 20.67 12.27 6.49
CA ALA A 275 20.01 11.58 5.37
C ALA A 275 19.39 12.58 4.39
N LEU A 276 19.56 12.35 3.08
CA LEU A 276 18.98 13.21 2.06
C LEU A 276 17.58 12.74 1.68
N VAL A 277 16.61 13.66 1.70
CA VAL A 277 15.28 13.41 1.15
C VAL A 277 15.37 13.41 -0.37
N ARG A 278 14.84 12.36 -1.00
CA ARG A 278 14.89 12.09 -2.45
C ARG A 278 13.87 12.90 -3.23
N ASN A 279 12.73 13.23 -2.62
CA ASN A 279 11.58 13.86 -3.29
C ASN A 279 11.34 15.35 -2.91
N LEU A 280 12.20 15.94 -2.07
CA LEU A 280 12.21 17.36 -1.68
C LEU A 280 13.67 17.80 -1.39
N PRO A 281 14.02 19.09 -1.54
CA PRO A 281 15.36 19.61 -1.23
C PRO A 281 15.54 19.81 0.29
N ILE A 282 15.49 18.70 1.02
CA ILE A 282 15.59 18.62 2.49
C ILE A 282 16.73 17.68 2.87
N THR A 283 17.49 18.06 3.88
CA THR A 283 18.52 17.23 4.52
C THR A 283 18.08 16.96 5.95
N LEU A 284 17.74 15.70 6.26
CA LEU A 284 17.42 15.28 7.62
C LEU A 284 18.71 15.16 8.43
N VAL A 285 18.70 15.69 9.65
CA VAL A 285 19.83 15.67 10.59
C VAL A 285 19.35 15.02 11.89
N PHE A 286 20.05 13.98 12.36
CA PHE A 286 19.63 13.18 13.51
C PHE A 286 20.44 13.55 14.75
N LEU A 287 19.83 14.35 15.63
CA LEU A 287 20.48 14.94 16.80
C LEU A 287 19.92 14.36 18.12
N PRO A 288 20.64 14.43 19.25
CA PRO A 288 20.04 14.29 20.57
C PRO A 288 18.87 15.28 20.74
N ALA A 289 17.75 14.83 21.34
CA ALA A 289 16.54 15.66 21.40
C ALA A 289 16.77 17.02 22.09
N ALA A 290 17.59 17.03 23.15
CA ALA A 290 18.00 18.22 23.91
C ALA A 290 18.68 19.30 23.04
N ASP A 291 19.40 18.90 22.00
CA ASP A 291 20.13 19.84 21.14
C ASP A 291 19.22 20.50 20.09
N ILE A 292 18.12 19.84 19.70
CA ILE A 292 17.31 20.24 18.53
C ILE A 292 16.75 21.66 18.68
N ALA A 293 16.20 22.01 19.85
CA ALA A 293 15.67 23.35 20.08
C ALA A 293 16.75 24.42 19.87
N LYS A 294 17.92 24.21 20.49
CA LYS A 294 19.07 25.12 20.39
C LYS A 294 19.57 25.28 18.96
N TYR A 295 19.79 24.18 18.24
CA TYR A 295 20.27 24.21 16.85
C TYR A 295 19.29 24.91 15.90
N VAL A 296 17.98 24.78 16.14
CA VAL A 296 16.95 25.52 15.39
C VAL A 296 16.92 26.99 15.80
N GLY A 297 17.03 27.33 17.08
CA GLY A 297 17.05 28.72 17.56
C GLY A 297 18.28 29.51 17.07
N GLU A 298 19.45 28.89 17.07
CA GLU A 298 20.71 29.49 16.61
C GLU A 298 20.80 29.63 15.08
N GLY A 299 19.88 29.00 14.31
CA GLY A 299 19.90 29.02 12.85
C GLY A 299 20.90 28.04 12.22
N ASN A 300 21.43 27.11 13.01
CA ASN A 300 22.27 26.01 12.52
C ASN A 300 21.43 24.97 11.74
N VAL A 301 20.12 24.96 11.98
CA VAL A 301 19.11 24.11 11.33
C VAL A 301 17.82 24.91 11.12
N ASP A 302 17.14 24.73 10.00
CA ASP A 302 15.92 25.49 9.67
C ASP A 302 14.65 25.02 10.40
N LEU A 303 14.53 23.70 10.60
CA LEU A 303 13.31 23.03 11.05
C LEU A 303 13.67 21.90 12.01
N GLY A 304 12.83 21.61 13.01
CA GLY A 304 13.08 20.54 13.97
C GLY A 304 11.81 19.91 14.53
N ILE A 305 11.90 18.66 14.99
CA ILE A 305 10.89 18.06 15.89
C ILE A 305 11.53 17.79 17.25
N THR A 306 10.95 18.36 18.31
CA THR A 306 11.36 18.10 19.70
C THR A 306 10.19 18.33 20.66
N GLY A 307 10.41 18.15 21.97
CA GLY A 307 9.41 18.40 23.02
C GLY A 307 9.28 19.88 23.38
N GLU A 308 8.09 20.30 23.82
CA GLU A 308 7.85 21.66 24.33
C GLU A 308 8.64 21.96 25.61
N ASP A 309 8.90 20.92 26.41
CA ASP A 309 9.82 20.88 27.56
C ASP A 309 11.26 21.23 27.17
N ILE A 310 11.78 20.63 26.08
CA ILE A 310 13.13 20.92 25.59
C ILE A 310 13.24 22.36 25.06
N ILE A 311 12.17 22.90 24.48
CA ILE A 311 12.15 24.28 23.98
C ILE A 311 12.13 25.27 25.15
N ALA A 312 11.35 24.99 26.19
CA ALA A 312 11.32 25.79 27.40
C ALA A 312 12.68 25.77 28.13
N GLU A 313 13.31 24.60 28.24
CA GLU A 313 14.61 24.42 28.89
C GLU A 313 15.77 25.07 28.10
N ALA A 314 15.74 25.02 26.77
CA ALA A 314 16.79 25.60 25.94
C ALA A 314 16.80 27.14 25.93
N GLY A 315 15.73 27.81 26.36
CA GLY A 315 15.66 29.27 26.46
C GLY A 315 15.78 30.05 25.12
N VAL A 316 15.60 29.37 23.98
CA VAL A 316 15.82 29.93 22.64
C VAL A 316 14.54 30.39 21.94
N SER A 317 14.67 31.39 21.06
CA SER A 317 13.58 31.87 20.21
C SER A 317 13.39 30.95 19.00
N VAL A 318 12.26 30.25 18.94
CA VAL A 318 11.84 29.40 17.82
C VAL A 318 10.36 29.58 17.52
N GLU A 319 9.98 29.47 16.25
CA GLU A 319 8.58 29.48 15.84
C GLU A 319 7.95 28.09 16.04
N ARG A 320 6.86 28.02 16.80
CA ARG A 320 6.10 26.78 17.04
C ARG A 320 5.11 26.57 15.89
N GLU A 321 5.52 25.78 14.90
CA GLU A 321 4.75 25.57 13.67
C GLU A 321 3.46 24.79 13.90
N MET A 322 3.53 23.69 14.67
CA MET A 322 2.36 22.92 15.11
C MET A 322 2.68 21.96 16.27
N ALA A 323 1.67 21.63 17.07
CA ALA A 323 1.67 20.47 17.94
C ALA A 323 1.42 19.18 17.12
N LEU A 324 2.19 18.11 17.38
CA LEU A 324 2.08 16.85 16.63
C LEU A 324 1.13 15.82 17.28
N GLY A 325 0.64 16.09 18.49
CA GLY A 325 -0.35 15.24 19.17
C GLY A 325 0.18 13.88 19.64
N PHE A 326 1.48 13.75 19.86
CA PHE A 326 2.10 12.58 20.47
C PHE A 326 3.27 12.98 21.38
N GLY A 327 3.69 12.05 22.25
CA GLY A 327 4.73 12.33 23.24
C GLY A 327 4.23 13.20 24.41
N SER A 328 2.92 13.26 24.62
CA SER A 328 2.30 14.06 25.67
C SER A 328 2.64 13.54 27.06
N CYS A 329 3.24 14.38 27.90
CA CYS A 329 3.52 14.12 29.31
C CYS A 329 3.51 15.45 30.10
N ARG A 330 3.69 15.35 31.42
CA ARG A 330 3.77 16.50 32.34
C ARG A 330 5.16 16.53 32.96
N LEU A 331 5.85 17.66 32.93
CA LEU A 331 7.00 17.91 33.79
C LEU A 331 6.46 18.30 35.16
N SER A 332 6.69 17.48 36.18
CA SER A 332 6.03 17.64 37.49
C SER A 332 7.00 17.51 38.65
N LEU A 333 6.68 18.20 39.75
CA LEU A 333 7.33 18.06 41.05
C LEU A 333 6.91 16.74 41.69
N LEU A 334 7.91 15.94 42.03
CA LEU A 334 7.78 14.59 42.57
C LEU A 334 8.45 14.51 43.94
N VAL A 335 7.68 14.05 44.93
CA VAL A 335 8.10 14.00 46.34
C VAL A 335 7.93 12.59 46.90
N PRO A 336 8.67 12.18 47.95
CA PRO A 336 8.46 10.86 48.56
C PRO A 336 7.02 10.72 49.07
N THR A 337 6.41 9.54 48.91
CA THR A 337 4.97 9.30 49.18
C THR A 337 4.51 9.66 50.60
N GLN A 338 5.41 9.68 51.57
CA GLN A 338 5.14 10.16 52.95
C GLN A 338 4.80 11.66 53.02
N HIS A 339 5.14 12.45 51.99
CA HIS A 339 4.84 13.88 51.86
C HIS A 339 3.70 14.18 50.88
N ALA A 340 2.84 13.19 50.56
CA ALA A 340 1.76 13.35 49.58
C ALA A 340 0.71 14.44 49.90
N SER A 341 0.70 14.97 51.14
CA SER A 341 -0.17 16.08 51.57
C SER A 341 0.54 17.45 51.62
N ALA A 342 1.81 17.53 51.22
CA ALA A 342 2.56 18.77 51.15
C ALA A 342 2.15 19.62 49.92
N ARG A 343 2.56 20.89 49.91
CA ARG A 343 2.38 21.83 48.78
C ARG A 343 3.75 22.15 48.16
N ALA A 344 3.78 22.63 46.92
CA ALA A 344 5.04 22.99 46.26
C ALA A 344 5.81 24.10 47.00
N SER A 345 5.09 25.03 47.66
CA SER A 345 5.65 26.05 48.55
C SER A 345 6.49 25.47 49.69
N ASP A 346 6.15 24.27 50.16
CA ASP A 346 6.80 23.64 51.31
C ASP A 346 8.17 23.03 50.93
N TYR A 347 8.51 23.05 49.64
CA TYR A 347 9.81 22.66 49.07
C TYR A 347 10.69 23.84 48.63
N ALA A 348 10.26 25.09 48.85
CA ALA A 348 11.08 26.27 48.60
C ALA A 348 12.31 26.26 49.54
N GLY A 349 13.51 26.41 48.97
CA GLY A 349 14.77 26.30 49.70
C GLY A 349 15.33 24.88 49.83
N CYS A 350 14.61 23.85 49.39
CA CYS A 350 15.08 22.46 49.44
C CYS A 350 16.09 22.12 48.32
N ARG A 351 16.67 20.92 48.38
CA ARG A 351 17.55 20.38 47.33
C ARG A 351 16.70 19.66 46.30
N ILE A 352 16.68 20.17 45.06
CA ILE A 352 15.90 19.58 43.97
C ILE A 352 16.84 19.08 42.88
N VAL A 353 16.61 17.85 42.43
CA VAL A 353 17.36 17.25 41.33
C VAL A 353 16.44 17.08 40.12
N THR A 354 16.97 17.44 38.94
CA THR A 354 16.21 17.43 37.69
C THR A 354 17.13 17.33 36.48
N SER A 355 16.59 16.94 35.33
CA SER A 355 17.21 17.15 34.01
C SER A 355 16.78 18.45 33.33
N PHE A 356 15.86 19.23 33.94
CA PHE A 356 15.28 20.48 33.44
C PHE A 356 15.50 21.66 34.42
N PRO A 357 16.76 22.07 34.69
CA PRO A 357 17.07 23.11 35.67
C PRO A 357 16.48 24.48 35.37
N GLU A 358 16.41 24.94 34.12
CA GLU A 358 15.88 26.29 33.81
C GLU A 358 14.36 26.37 34.02
N VAL A 359 13.60 25.37 33.56
CA VAL A 359 12.15 25.31 33.81
C VAL A 359 11.85 25.17 35.30
N THR A 360 12.66 24.38 36.02
CA THR A 360 12.53 24.22 37.48
C THR A 360 12.82 25.53 38.22
N ARG A 361 13.87 26.28 37.83
CA ARG A 361 14.15 27.61 38.42
C ARG A 361 13.01 28.59 38.17
N ALA A 362 12.46 28.61 36.96
CA ALA A 362 11.34 29.49 36.63
C ALA A 362 10.10 29.22 37.49
N PHE A 363 9.83 27.96 37.82
CA PHE A 363 8.73 27.57 38.72
C PHE A 363 9.00 27.93 40.20
N PHE A 364 10.22 27.68 40.70
CA PHE A 364 10.54 27.97 42.10
C PHE A 364 10.83 29.44 42.40
N ALA A 365 11.27 30.25 41.43
CA ALA A 365 11.56 31.68 41.63
C ALA A 365 10.47 32.48 42.38
N PRO A 366 9.17 32.40 42.05
CA PRO A 366 8.12 33.08 42.84
C PRO A 366 7.90 32.47 44.23
N LEU A 367 8.15 31.17 44.42
CA LEU A 367 8.01 30.49 45.71
C LEU A 367 9.16 30.85 46.66
N ASP A 368 10.40 30.82 46.15
CA ASP A 368 11.62 31.25 46.82
C ASP A 368 11.52 32.72 47.26
N ALA A 369 11.03 33.60 46.39
CA ALA A 369 10.80 35.01 46.70
C ALA A 369 9.76 35.22 47.82
N ALA A 370 8.70 34.40 47.86
CA ALA A 370 7.68 34.46 48.91
C ALA A 370 8.15 33.88 50.25
N ALA A 371 9.05 32.88 50.22
CA ALA A 371 9.60 32.22 51.40
C ALA A 371 10.88 32.87 51.95
N GLY A 372 11.54 33.74 51.18
CA GLY A 372 12.80 34.37 51.57
C GLY A 372 14.01 33.42 51.54
N CYS A 373 13.94 32.36 50.74
CA CYS A 373 14.97 31.32 50.62
C CYS A 373 15.40 31.15 49.15
N ALA A 374 16.30 30.20 48.87
CA ALA A 374 16.75 29.88 47.51
C ALA A 374 16.87 28.36 47.33
N THR A 375 16.10 27.80 46.40
CA THR A 375 16.03 26.36 46.14
C THR A 375 17.32 25.87 45.45
N SER A 376 17.95 24.83 46.02
CA SER A 376 19.20 24.25 45.51
C SER A 376 18.91 23.28 44.35
N ILE A 377 18.76 23.81 43.14
CA ILE A 377 18.48 23.02 41.92
C ILE A 377 19.78 22.49 41.30
N LYS A 378 19.90 21.17 41.17
CA LYS A 378 21.06 20.47 40.58
C LYS A 378 20.67 19.64 39.36
N PHE A 379 21.45 19.76 38.30
CA PHE A 379 21.31 18.94 37.10
C PHE A 379 21.77 17.49 37.35
N VAL A 380 20.93 16.52 37.01
CA VAL A 380 21.30 15.10 36.90
C VAL A 380 20.66 14.51 35.64
N SER A 381 21.46 13.80 34.84
CA SER A 381 21.00 13.01 33.71
C SER A 381 20.91 11.53 34.10
N GLY A 382 19.84 10.84 33.69
CA GLY A 382 19.63 9.42 33.96
C GLY A 382 18.56 9.17 35.03
N SER A 383 18.82 8.24 35.96
CA SER A 383 17.86 7.78 36.97
C SER A 383 17.60 8.80 38.09
N VAL A 384 16.92 9.89 37.75
CA VAL A 384 16.47 10.94 38.67
C VAL A 384 15.58 10.37 39.78
N GLU A 385 14.78 9.33 39.49
CA GLU A 385 13.89 8.66 40.42
C GLU A 385 14.58 8.04 41.66
N ALA A 386 15.90 7.81 41.60
CA ALA A 386 16.68 7.29 42.72
C ALA A 386 17.18 8.40 43.68
N ALA A 387 17.18 9.67 43.27
CA ALA A 387 17.89 10.74 43.99
C ALA A 387 17.39 10.96 45.42
N CYS A 388 16.07 10.92 45.66
CA CYS A 388 15.52 11.06 47.01
C CYS A 388 15.88 9.88 47.92
N LYS A 389 15.82 8.65 47.40
CA LYS A 389 16.20 7.43 48.17
C LYS A 389 17.69 7.39 48.52
N LEU A 390 18.54 8.00 47.71
CA LEU A 390 19.98 8.14 47.95
C LEU A 390 20.33 9.38 48.80
N GLY A 391 19.35 10.16 49.26
CA GLY A 391 19.57 11.37 50.06
C GLY A 391 20.20 12.54 49.28
N LEU A 392 20.29 12.44 47.95
CA LEU A 392 20.88 13.44 47.06
C LEU A 392 19.97 14.65 46.84
N ALA A 393 18.65 14.44 47.00
CA ALA A 393 17.62 15.45 46.84
C ALA A 393 16.50 15.24 47.86
N ASP A 394 15.74 16.30 48.14
CA ASP A 394 14.54 16.28 48.98
C ASP A 394 13.27 16.09 48.11
N ALA A 395 13.32 16.58 46.86
CA ALA A 395 12.34 16.35 45.81
C ALA A 395 13.03 16.26 44.44
N VAL A 396 12.32 15.76 43.43
CA VAL A 396 12.80 15.75 42.03
C VAL A 396 11.78 16.35 41.08
N VAL A 397 12.25 16.87 39.95
CA VAL A 397 11.39 17.31 38.84
C VAL A 397 11.74 16.51 37.60
N ASP A 398 10.78 15.76 37.08
CA ASP A 398 10.98 14.87 35.91
C ASP A 398 9.66 14.65 35.13
N LEU A 399 9.75 14.02 33.96
CA LEU A 399 8.64 13.80 33.04
C LEU A 399 7.74 12.61 33.48
N VAL A 400 6.45 12.90 33.64
CA VAL A 400 5.41 11.96 34.06
C VAL A 400 4.38 11.76 32.94
N GLU A 401 4.28 10.54 32.44
CA GLU A 401 3.22 10.12 31.50
C GLU A 401 2.08 9.42 32.26
N THR A 402 2.32 8.19 32.74
CA THR A 402 1.36 7.35 33.51
C THR A 402 1.63 7.31 35.02
N GLY A 403 2.75 7.90 35.46
CA GLY A 403 3.19 7.88 36.86
C GLY A 403 3.47 6.48 37.45
N THR A 404 3.63 5.44 36.63
CA THR A 404 3.90 4.07 37.14
C THR A 404 5.32 3.91 37.68
N THR A 405 6.33 4.40 36.95
CA THR A 405 7.74 4.33 37.35
C THR A 405 7.99 5.10 38.64
N MET A 406 7.47 6.32 38.75
CA MET A 406 7.66 7.17 39.93
C MET A 406 7.00 6.60 41.18
N ARG A 407 5.81 6.00 41.05
CA ARG A 407 5.18 5.27 42.17
C ARG A 407 5.99 4.05 42.62
N ALA A 408 6.59 3.30 41.70
CA ALA A 408 7.51 2.20 42.05
C ALA A 408 8.79 2.70 42.74
N ALA A 409 9.26 3.91 42.39
CA ALA A 409 10.35 4.59 43.09
C ALA A 409 9.96 5.10 44.48
N GLY A 410 8.68 5.09 44.86
CA GLY A 410 8.18 5.64 46.14
C GLY A 410 7.94 7.15 46.09
N LEU A 411 7.70 7.70 44.91
CA LEU A 411 7.40 9.12 44.67
C LEU A 411 5.93 9.31 44.26
N CYS A 412 5.36 10.47 44.60
CA CYS A 412 4.06 10.94 44.16
C CYS A 412 4.15 12.31 43.47
N GLU A 413 3.27 12.54 42.50
CA GLU A 413 3.15 13.80 41.75
C GLU A 413 2.41 14.83 42.62
N LEU A 414 3.05 15.98 42.88
CA LEU A 414 2.52 17.04 43.74
C LEU A 414 1.93 18.19 42.90
N GLU A 415 2.70 18.74 41.96
CA GLU A 415 2.26 19.83 41.08
C GLU A 415 2.93 19.73 39.71
N THR A 416 2.23 20.12 38.65
CA THR A 416 2.74 20.12 37.27
C THR A 416 3.30 21.49 36.91
N LEU A 417 4.57 21.53 36.52
CA LEU A 417 5.26 22.74 36.06
C LEU A 417 4.91 23.07 34.61
N LEU A 418 4.83 22.05 33.76
CA LEU A 418 4.62 22.19 32.31
C LEU A 418 3.94 20.96 31.72
N GLU A 419 2.83 21.16 31.00
CA GLU A 419 2.35 20.15 30.04
C GLU A 419 3.20 20.26 28.76
N THR A 420 3.71 19.12 28.26
CA THR A 420 4.54 19.08 27.05
C THR A 420 4.05 18.01 26.08
N GLN A 421 4.29 18.22 24.78
CA GLN A 421 4.19 17.21 23.74
C GLN A 421 5.27 17.41 22.67
N ALA A 422 5.39 16.48 21.72
CA ALA A 422 6.21 16.69 20.53
C ALA A 422 5.58 17.76 19.62
N CYS A 423 6.38 18.75 19.22
CA CYS A 423 5.98 19.82 18.32
C CYS A 423 6.98 19.98 17.17
N LEU A 424 6.50 20.57 16.07
CA LEU A 424 7.30 21.02 14.95
C LEU A 424 7.72 22.47 15.20
N ILE A 425 9.02 22.77 15.13
CA ILE A 425 9.58 24.11 15.29
C ILE A 425 10.40 24.53 14.08
N SER A 426 10.43 25.83 13.79
CA SER A 426 11.25 26.44 12.74
C SER A 426 12.09 27.61 13.27
N ASN A 427 13.18 27.92 12.57
CA ASN A 427 13.97 29.13 12.82
C ASN A 427 13.22 30.36 12.26
N PRO A 428 13.03 31.44 13.04
CA PRO A 428 12.33 32.64 12.59
C PRO A 428 12.96 33.35 11.38
N HIS A 429 14.23 33.08 11.09
CA HIS A 429 15.02 33.70 10.02
C HIS A 429 15.41 32.70 8.91
N SER A 430 14.86 31.48 8.90
CA SER A 430 15.13 30.50 7.84
C SER A 430 14.75 31.06 6.46
N PRO A 431 15.61 30.96 5.43
CA PRO A 431 15.28 31.35 4.06
C PRO A 431 14.27 30.38 3.40
N HIS A 432 14.06 29.19 3.96
CA HIS A 432 13.30 28.12 3.33
C HIS A 432 11.80 28.09 3.72
N ARG A 433 11.21 29.26 4.04
CA ARG A 433 9.83 29.37 4.58
C ARG A 433 8.75 28.70 3.72
N GLU A 434 8.83 28.78 2.39
CA GLU A 434 7.87 28.09 1.50
C GLU A 434 7.93 26.56 1.65
N LEU A 435 9.14 26.01 1.82
CA LEU A 435 9.35 24.58 1.99
C LEU A 435 8.91 24.12 3.39
N ILE A 436 9.13 24.94 4.42
CA ILE A 436 8.57 24.74 5.76
C ILE A 436 7.04 24.66 5.70
N ALA A 437 6.38 25.62 5.03
CA ALA A 437 4.93 25.62 4.85
C ALA A 437 4.43 24.37 4.09
N LYS A 438 5.18 23.89 3.10
CA LYS A 438 4.89 22.66 2.35
C LYS A 438 5.03 21.39 3.21
N ILE A 439 6.06 21.32 4.06
CA ILE A 439 6.25 20.23 5.04
C ILE A 439 5.12 20.24 6.05
N LYS A 440 4.81 21.41 6.63
CA LYS A 440 3.69 21.65 7.54
C LYS A 440 2.36 21.18 6.95
N ALA A 441 2.07 21.52 5.70
CA ALA A 441 0.86 21.08 5.01
C ALA A 441 0.80 19.55 4.81
N ARG A 442 1.92 18.88 4.47
CA ARG A 442 1.99 17.42 4.37
C ARG A 442 1.78 16.72 5.71
N ILE A 443 2.43 17.23 6.77
CA ILE A 443 2.32 16.73 8.13
C ILE A 443 0.87 16.87 8.63
N GLN A 444 0.25 18.03 8.42
CA GLN A 444 -1.16 18.26 8.73
C GLN A 444 -2.09 17.33 7.93
N GLY A 445 -1.81 17.12 6.65
CA GLY A 445 -2.55 16.18 5.80
C GLY A 445 -2.51 14.74 6.32
N HIS A 446 -1.37 14.30 6.86
CA HIS A 446 -1.27 13.01 7.55
C HIS A 446 -2.03 13.00 8.89
N LEU A 447 -1.88 14.04 9.73
CA LEU A 447 -2.66 14.17 10.98
C LEU A 447 -4.17 14.02 10.69
N ASP A 448 -4.68 14.70 9.66
CA ASP A 448 -6.10 14.66 9.32
C ASP A 448 -6.51 13.34 8.65
N SER A 449 -5.65 12.70 7.84
CA SER A 449 -5.96 11.37 7.29
C SER A 449 -6.05 10.29 8.38
N THR A 450 -5.33 10.43 9.50
CA THR A 450 -5.53 9.53 10.65
C THR A 450 -6.90 9.72 11.33
N LYS A 451 -7.39 10.98 11.41
CA LYS A 451 -8.66 11.37 12.06
C LYS A 451 -9.90 10.96 11.27
N TYR A 452 -9.79 10.68 9.98
CA TYR A 452 -10.92 10.34 9.10
C TYR A 452 -10.71 8.99 8.39
N ARG A 453 -11.79 8.43 7.86
CA ARG A 453 -11.79 7.27 6.97
C ARG A 453 -12.71 7.55 5.80
N LEU A 454 -12.27 7.13 4.60
CA LEU A 454 -13.12 7.14 3.43
C LEU A 454 -14.17 6.03 3.59
N VAL A 455 -15.45 6.40 3.52
CA VAL A 455 -16.55 5.46 3.51
C VAL A 455 -17.27 5.60 2.19
N GLN A 456 -17.12 4.57 1.35
CA GLN A 456 -17.89 4.42 0.13
C GLN A 456 -19.11 3.54 0.42
N TYR A 457 -20.29 3.94 -0.06
CA TYR A 457 -21.48 3.11 0.07
C TYR A 457 -22.48 3.31 -1.07
N ASN A 458 -23.14 2.22 -1.44
CA ASN A 458 -24.18 2.21 -2.47
C ASN A 458 -25.53 2.58 -1.86
N ALA A 459 -26.18 3.57 -2.45
CA ALA A 459 -27.53 4.00 -2.09
C ALA A 459 -28.45 3.95 -3.31
N SER A 460 -29.68 3.43 -3.12
CA SER A 460 -30.70 3.53 -4.16
C SER A 460 -31.08 4.99 -4.42
N ARG A 461 -31.35 5.35 -5.68
CA ARG A 461 -31.72 6.73 -6.07
C ARG A 461 -32.90 7.29 -5.25
N ALA A 462 -33.81 6.42 -4.79
CA ALA A 462 -34.98 6.79 -3.99
C ALA A 462 -34.66 7.30 -2.56
N ILE A 463 -33.48 6.98 -2.00
CA ILE A 463 -33.10 7.35 -0.61
C ILE A 463 -32.02 8.44 -0.54
N LEU A 464 -31.51 8.93 -1.68
CA LEU A 464 -30.46 9.97 -1.73
C LEU A 464 -30.79 11.22 -0.88
N PRO A 465 -32.02 11.79 -0.90
CA PRO A 465 -32.36 12.97 -0.09
C PRO A 465 -32.38 12.71 1.42
N GLN A 466 -32.34 11.44 1.85
CA GLN A 466 -32.24 11.02 3.25
C GLN A 466 -30.76 10.73 3.61
N CYS A 467 -30.02 10.07 2.72
CA CYS A 467 -28.58 9.84 2.85
C CYS A 467 -27.76 11.15 2.88
N ALA A 468 -28.19 12.20 2.17
CA ALA A 468 -27.61 13.54 2.26
C ALA A 468 -27.80 14.15 3.66
N ARG A 469 -29.02 14.11 4.22
CA ARG A 469 -29.31 14.65 5.57
C ARG A 469 -28.64 13.89 6.72
N THR A 470 -28.27 12.63 6.50
CA THR A 470 -27.73 11.76 7.56
C THR A 470 -26.23 11.98 7.79
N VAL A 471 -25.54 12.63 6.84
CA VAL A 471 -24.07 12.79 6.84
C VAL A 471 -23.71 14.26 6.58
N HIS A 472 -23.47 15.02 7.64
CA HIS A 472 -23.01 16.41 7.55
C HIS A 472 -21.48 16.51 7.56
N ARG A 473 -20.88 16.85 6.40
CA ARG A 473 -19.77 17.83 6.17
C ARG A 473 -19.05 17.57 4.82
N ARG A 474 -18.19 18.54 4.44
CA ARG A 474 -17.48 18.73 3.16
C ARG A 474 -17.03 17.44 2.44
N GLY A 475 -17.12 17.44 1.11
CA GLY A 475 -16.56 16.41 0.23
C GLY A 475 -17.57 15.38 -0.31
N GLU A 476 -18.83 15.76 -0.55
CA GLU A 476 -19.79 14.83 -1.17
C GLU A 476 -19.60 14.71 -2.68
N ALA A 477 -19.23 13.50 -3.14
CA ALA A 477 -19.34 13.09 -4.54
C ALA A 477 -20.41 11.98 -4.66
N TRP A 478 -21.22 12.06 -5.73
CA TRP A 478 -22.34 11.16 -6.01
C TRP A 478 -22.27 10.59 -7.43
N GLU A 479 -21.54 9.50 -7.60
CA GLU A 479 -21.31 8.88 -8.90
C GLU A 479 -22.44 7.93 -9.32
N PRO A 480 -22.77 7.80 -10.63
CA PRO A 480 -23.73 6.82 -11.11
C PRO A 480 -23.21 5.40 -10.90
N ALA A 481 -23.96 4.56 -10.17
CA ALA A 481 -23.65 3.14 -10.06
C ALA A 481 -24.60 2.34 -10.97
N HIS A 482 -24.04 1.50 -11.83
CA HIS A 482 -24.78 0.66 -12.77
C HIS A 482 -25.07 -0.70 -12.13
N CYS A 483 -26.34 -1.11 -12.08
CA CYS A 483 -26.73 -2.47 -11.72
C CYS A 483 -27.33 -3.16 -12.94
N SER A 484 -26.80 -4.34 -13.29
CA SER A 484 -27.49 -5.28 -14.16
C SER A 484 -28.68 -5.89 -13.41
N ALA A 485 -29.86 -5.88 -14.04
CA ALA A 485 -31.00 -6.62 -13.56
C ALA A 485 -31.77 -7.18 -14.77
N ARG A 486 -31.76 -8.51 -14.94
CA ARG A 486 -32.38 -9.23 -16.07
C ARG A 486 -31.87 -8.78 -17.45
N GLY A 487 -30.56 -8.84 -17.69
CA GLY A 487 -29.97 -8.62 -19.02
C GLY A 487 -30.06 -7.19 -19.57
N GLN A 488 -30.59 -6.22 -18.81
CA GLN A 488 -30.60 -4.81 -19.18
C GLN A 488 -29.76 -3.98 -18.19
N VAL A 489 -28.72 -3.32 -18.71
CA VAL A 489 -28.02 -2.26 -17.99
C VAL A 489 -28.94 -1.04 -17.94
N ARG A 490 -29.67 -0.87 -16.84
CA ARG A 490 -30.51 0.32 -16.62
C ARG A 490 -29.68 1.42 -15.94
N PRO A 491 -29.42 2.56 -16.60
CA PRO A 491 -28.72 3.65 -15.95
C PRO A 491 -29.56 4.21 -14.78
N HIS A 492 -28.87 4.61 -13.70
CA HIS A 492 -29.40 5.40 -12.58
C HIS A 492 -30.27 4.72 -11.49
N HIS A 493 -30.25 3.40 -11.31
CA HIS A 493 -30.96 2.77 -10.16
C HIS A 493 -30.23 2.89 -8.81
N ALA A 494 -28.89 2.96 -8.83
CA ALA A 494 -28.05 3.20 -7.66
C ALA A 494 -27.10 4.40 -7.89
N ARG A 495 -26.60 4.96 -6.80
CA ARG A 495 -25.42 5.84 -6.80
C ARG A 495 -24.48 5.45 -5.68
N GLN A 496 -23.18 5.57 -5.94
CA GLN A 496 -22.15 5.45 -4.93
C GLN A 496 -21.97 6.82 -4.27
N LYS A 497 -22.04 6.87 -2.94
CA LYS A 497 -21.60 8.05 -2.18
C LYS A 497 -20.18 7.81 -1.69
N VAL A 498 -19.36 8.84 -1.80
CA VAL A 498 -18.08 8.93 -1.08
C VAL A 498 -18.25 9.95 0.05
N ALA A 499 -17.87 9.59 1.28
CA ALA A 499 -17.94 10.47 2.45
C ALA A 499 -16.81 10.18 3.45
N LEU A 500 -16.30 11.24 4.11
CA LEU A 500 -15.28 11.12 5.16
C LEU A 500 -15.93 11.04 6.55
N HIS A 501 -15.51 10.08 7.37
CA HIS A 501 -16.05 9.87 8.71
C HIS A 501 -14.96 9.61 9.76
N PRO A 502 -15.05 10.16 10.98
CA PRO A 502 -14.14 9.80 12.07
C PRO A 502 -14.28 8.31 12.47
N PRO A 503 -13.17 7.59 12.77
CA PRO A 503 -13.19 6.18 13.15
C PRO A 503 -14.22 5.86 14.25
N ALA A 504 -14.22 6.64 15.35
CA ALA A 504 -15.14 6.48 16.48
C ALA A 504 -16.64 6.63 16.12
N ARG A 505 -16.96 7.29 15.00
CA ARG A 505 -18.35 7.44 14.51
C ARG A 505 -18.76 6.33 13.53
N GLY A 506 -17.82 5.53 13.01
CA GLY A 506 -18.06 4.48 12.02
C GLY A 506 -19.23 3.55 12.36
N PRO A 507 -19.29 2.94 13.55
CA PRO A 507 -20.40 2.05 13.94
C PRO A 507 -21.77 2.77 13.99
N ARG A 508 -21.81 4.00 14.52
CA ARG A 508 -23.04 4.81 14.61
C ARG A 508 -23.54 5.25 13.23
N VAL A 509 -22.62 5.59 12.31
CA VAL A 509 -22.94 5.93 10.91
C VAL A 509 -23.45 4.70 10.16
N ARG A 510 -22.76 3.55 10.26
CA ARG A 510 -23.22 2.28 9.70
C ARG A 510 -24.63 1.92 10.17
N ARG A 511 -24.92 2.09 11.47
CA ARG A 511 -26.26 1.88 12.04
C ARG A 511 -27.30 2.82 11.44
N ARG A 512 -27.06 4.15 11.46
CA ARG A 512 -28.00 5.14 10.87
C ARG A 512 -28.27 4.93 9.38
N LEU A 513 -27.27 4.52 8.60
CA LEU A 513 -27.46 4.19 7.18
C LEU A 513 -28.32 2.92 6.98
N ARG A 514 -28.11 1.87 7.79
CA ARG A 514 -28.98 0.68 7.80
C ARG A 514 -30.42 1.04 8.22
N ASP A 515 -30.58 1.81 9.29
CA ASP A 515 -31.89 2.23 9.82
C ASP A 515 -32.66 3.09 8.80
N GLY A 516 -31.97 4.03 8.13
CA GLY A 516 -32.53 4.85 7.06
C GLY A 516 -32.99 4.01 5.86
N ALA A 517 -32.18 3.03 5.44
CA ALA A 517 -32.56 2.10 4.37
C ALA A 517 -33.80 1.25 4.76
N GLN A 518 -33.87 0.76 6.00
CA GLN A 518 -35.04 0.03 6.50
C GLN A 518 -36.30 0.91 6.57
N GLN A 519 -36.19 2.18 6.99
CA GLN A 519 -37.32 3.12 6.98
C GLN A 519 -37.78 3.45 5.55
N GLY A 520 -36.84 3.62 4.60
CA GLY A 520 -37.13 3.77 3.18
C GLY A 520 -37.91 2.58 2.63
N ALA A 521 -37.46 1.35 2.92
CA ALA A 521 -38.15 0.12 2.55
C ALA A 521 -39.55 0.01 3.16
N ARG A 522 -39.73 0.37 4.45
CA ARG A 522 -41.06 0.40 5.10
C ARG A 522 -42.01 1.42 4.45
N ARG A 523 -41.51 2.62 4.06
CA ARG A 523 -42.32 3.62 3.33
C ARG A 523 -42.68 3.16 1.92
N ALA A 524 -41.76 2.50 1.21
CA ALA A 524 -42.04 1.91 -0.10
C ALA A 524 -43.13 0.82 -0.02
N ARG A 525 -43.03 -0.10 0.96
CA ARG A 525 -44.09 -1.09 1.24
C ARG A 525 -45.45 -0.45 1.51
N ARG A 526 -45.52 0.61 2.34
CA ARG A 526 -46.78 1.34 2.61
C ARG A 526 -47.36 2.02 1.35
N ARG A 527 -46.53 2.55 0.45
CA ARG A 527 -47.00 3.10 -0.84
C ARG A 527 -47.53 2.00 -1.78
N ALA A 528 -46.83 0.88 -1.90
CA ALA A 528 -47.31 -0.27 -2.67
C ALA A 528 -48.65 -0.81 -2.12
N HIS A 529 -48.81 -0.83 -0.79
CA HIS A 529 -50.05 -1.27 -0.15
C HIS A 529 -51.24 -0.32 -0.39
N ARG A 530 -51.01 1.00 -0.47
CA ARG A 530 -52.04 1.97 -0.87
C ARG A 530 -52.44 1.82 -2.34
N HIS A 531 -51.49 1.61 -3.25
CA HIS A 531 -51.81 1.41 -4.68
C HIS A 531 -52.58 0.11 -4.95
N ARG A 532 -52.39 -0.96 -4.15
CA ARG A 532 -53.18 -2.20 -4.27
C ARG A 532 -54.68 -2.06 -3.97
N ARG A 533 -55.18 -0.93 -3.43
CA ARG A 533 -56.63 -0.69 -3.26
C ARG A 533 -57.30 -0.02 -4.48
N HIS A 534 -56.54 0.49 -5.45
CA HIS A 534 -57.10 1.04 -6.69
C HIS A 534 -56.28 0.60 -7.92
N ARG A 535 -56.53 -0.64 -8.37
CA ARG A 535 -56.57 -1.13 -9.75
C ARG A 535 -56.54 -2.66 -9.75
N ARG A 536 -57.59 -3.29 -10.28
CA ARG A 536 -57.44 -4.58 -10.96
C ARG A 536 -56.70 -4.26 -12.26
N ASP A 537 -55.43 -4.65 -12.35
CA ASP A 537 -54.70 -4.99 -13.58
C ASP A 537 -53.23 -5.32 -13.23
N GLY A 538 -52.64 -6.26 -13.97
CA GLY A 538 -51.38 -6.90 -13.60
C GLY A 538 -50.16 -5.97 -13.68
N LEU A 539 -49.48 -5.76 -12.54
CA LEU A 539 -48.13 -5.19 -12.47
C LEU A 539 -47.22 -6.07 -11.61
N PRO A 540 -45.94 -6.25 -11.99
CA PRO A 540 -45.03 -7.16 -11.30
C PRO A 540 -44.58 -6.64 -9.93
N ASP A 541 -44.37 -7.59 -9.01
CA ASP A 541 -43.99 -7.38 -7.62
C ASP A 541 -42.62 -6.68 -7.47
N PRO A 542 -42.52 -5.53 -6.77
CA PRO A 542 -41.26 -4.80 -6.61
C PRO A 542 -40.34 -5.49 -5.59
N LYS A 543 -39.48 -6.40 -6.09
CA LYS A 543 -38.36 -6.94 -5.30
C LYS A 543 -37.47 -5.79 -4.78
N LEU A 544 -37.09 -5.89 -3.51
CA LEU A 544 -36.27 -4.90 -2.81
C LEU A 544 -34.89 -4.72 -3.47
N PRO A 545 -34.29 -3.51 -3.44
CA PRO A 545 -32.89 -3.35 -3.77
C PRO A 545 -32.03 -4.04 -2.69
N LEU A 546 -31.21 -5.00 -3.11
CA LEU A 546 -30.17 -5.58 -2.27
C LEU A 546 -29.11 -4.51 -2.02
N ILE A 547 -28.87 -4.13 -0.76
CA ILE A 547 -27.76 -3.25 -0.40
C ILE A 547 -26.58 -4.15 -0.03
N VAL A 548 -25.72 -4.44 -1.00
CA VAL A 548 -24.40 -5.03 -0.75
C VAL A 548 -23.54 -3.95 -0.12
N CYS A 549 -23.11 -4.18 1.13
CA CYS A 549 -22.26 -3.27 1.88
C CYS A 549 -20.82 -3.83 1.88
N SER A 550 -20.15 -3.73 0.73
CA SER A 550 -18.73 -4.07 0.59
C SER A 550 -17.88 -2.99 1.25
N SER A 551 -17.56 -3.16 2.54
CA SER A 551 -16.63 -2.25 3.22
C SER A 551 -15.19 -2.69 3.04
N ARG A 552 -14.54 -2.27 1.95
CA ARG A 552 -13.09 -2.04 2.02
C ARG A 552 -12.86 -0.75 2.83
N LEU A 553 -12.00 -0.83 3.83
CA LEU A 553 -11.61 0.29 4.67
C LEU A 553 -10.19 0.71 4.27
N GLU A 554 -10.08 1.30 3.08
CA GLU A 554 -8.80 1.80 2.58
C GLU A 554 -8.33 3.00 3.42
N PRO A 555 -7.03 3.08 3.78
CA PRO A 555 -6.40 4.34 4.19
C PRO A 555 -6.53 5.39 3.08
N LEU A 556 -6.52 6.67 3.46
CA LEU A 556 -6.54 7.75 2.47
C LEU A 556 -5.11 8.01 1.95
N GLU A 557 -4.72 7.34 0.87
CA GLU A 557 -3.46 7.64 0.18
C GLU A 557 -3.57 8.97 -0.60
N MET A 558 -2.47 9.73 -0.66
CA MET A 558 -2.45 11.03 -1.33
C MET A 558 -2.38 10.88 -2.85
N LEU A 559 -3.54 10.98 -3.50
CA LEU A 559 -3.62 11.14 -4.95
C LEU A 559 -3.03 12.50 -5.39
N PRO A 560 -2.27 12.56 -6.50
CA PRO A 560 -1.81 13.82 -7.06
C PRO A 560 -2.98 14.68 -7.54
N THR A 561 -2.84 15.99 -7.39
CA THR A 561 -3.88 17.01 -7.67
C THR A 561 -4.36 16.97 -9.13
N ALA A 562 -5.68 16.94 -9.32
CA ALA A 562 -6.30 16.82 -10.64
C ALA A 562 -6.22 18.11 -11.47
N GLY A 563 -5.77 17.96 -12.72
CA GLY A 563 -5.99 18.96 -13.79
C GLY A 563 -7.44 18.99 -14.26
N SER A 564 -7.86 20.13 -14.82
CA SER A 564 -9.24 20.41 -15.19
C SER A 564 -9.77 19.54 -16.35
N ILE A 565 -10.93 18.91 -16.16
CA ILE A 565 -11.68 18.22 -17.22
C ILE A 565 -12.80 19.15 -17.71
N GLN A 566 -12.66 19.69 -18.93
CA GLN A 566 -13.76 20.34 -19.64
C GLN A 566 -14.68 19.30 -20.28
N SER A 567 -15.98 19.60 -20.30
CA SER A 567 -17.01 18.72 -20.88
C SER A 567 -17.22 18.99 -22.37
N ARG A 568 -17.44 17.92 -23.15
CA ARG A 568 -18.04 17.98 -24.50
C ARG A 568 -19.25 17.03 -24.57
N PRO A 569 -20.37 17.43 -25.18
CA PRO A 569 -21.58 16.61 -25.26
C PRO A 569 -21.53 15.61 -26.42
N LEU A 570 -22.09 14.41 -26.21
CA LEU A 570 -22.26 13.38 -27.24
C LEU A 570 -23.57 13.58 -28.01
N ALA A 571 -23.51 13.40 -29.34
CA ALA A 571 -24.64 13.58 -30.24
C ALA A 571 -25.69 12.44 -30.13
N ARG A 572 -26.96 12.79 -30.34
CA ARG A 572 -28.08 11.83 -30.40
C ARG A 572 -28.15 11.15 -31.76
N ARG A 573 -28.45 9.84 -31.80
CA ARG A 573 -29.13 9.18 -32.94
C ARG A 573 -30.24 8.25 -32.44
N HIS A 574 -31.25 8.02 -33.27
CA HIS A 574 -32.53 7.39 -32.91
C HIS A 574 -32.62 5.91 -33.33
N CYS A 575 -33.28 5.12 -32.47
CA CYS A 575 -34.27 4.05 -32.71
C CYS A 575 -34.38 3.42 -34.13
N ASN A 576 -34.46 2.08 -34.24
CA ASN A 576 -35.75 1.34 -34.29
C ASN A 576 -35.64 -0.20 -34.49
N LYS A 577 -36.29 -1.01 -33.64
CA LYS A 577 -37.32 -2.06 -33.98
C LYS A 577 -37.53 -3.07 -32.83
N ARG A 578 -38.71 -3.72 -32.83
CA ARG A 578 -39.28 -4.55 -31.75
C ARG A 578 -39.38 -6.04 -32.13
N ARG A 579 -39.43 -6.93 -31.12
CA ARG A 579 -40.39 -8.06 -30.99
C ARG A 579 -40.45 -8.55 -29.52
N SER A 580 -41.48 -9.32 -29.15
CA SER A 580 -41.92 -9.57 -27.75
C SER A 580 -42.45 -11.00 -27.54
N VAL A 581 -42.89 -11.33 -26.30
CA VAL A 581 -43.54 -12.59 -25.78
C VAL A 581 -42.48 -13.63 -25.30
N ALA A 582 -42.28 -13.97 -24.00
CA ALA A 582 -43.10 -14.38 -22.83
C ALA A 582 -43.54 -15.87 -22.89
N PHE A 583 -43.31 -16.77 -21.90
CA PHE A 583 -43.63 -16.74 -20.46
C PHE A 583 -42.81 -17.81 -19.67
N GLY A 584 -42.83 -17.81 -18.33
CA GLY A 584 -42.44 -18.97 -17.49
C GLY A 584 -41.62 -18.65 -16.23
N LEU A 585 -42.12 -18.97 -15.04
CA LEU A 585 -41.43 -18.74 -13.76
C LEU A 585 -41.87 -19.78 -12.70
N ALA A 586 -40.92 -20.53 -12.14
CA ALA A 586 -41.10 -21.34 -10.93
C ALA A 586 -40.00 -21.01 -9.90
N ARG A 587 -40.28 -21.24 -8.61
CA ARG A 587 -39.45 -20.78 -7.47
C ARG A 587 -39.01 -21.97 -6.61
N CYS A 588 -37.83 -21.87 -5.97
CA CYS A 588 -37.61 -22.40 -4.62
C CYS A 588 -36.63 -21.49 -3.82
N PRO A 589 -36.51 -21.63 -2.48
CA PRO A 589 -36.16 -20.50 -1.61
C PRO A 589 -34.90 -20.66 -0.73
N ARG A 590 -34.66 -19.58 0.05
CA ARG A 590 -33.88 -19.44 1.29
C ARG A 590 -32.37 -19.16 1.19
N TRP A 591 -31.95 -18.37 2.18
CA TRP A 591 -30.63 -17.79 2.40
C TRP A 591 -30.14 -18.25 3.78
N LEU A 592 -28.83 -18.42 3.96
CA LEU A 592 -28.18 -18.36 5.27
C LEU A 592 -26.87 -17.56 5.16
N VAL A 593 -26.44 -16.95 6.27
CA VAL A 593 -25.27 -16.07 6.35
C VAL A 593 -24.37 -16.57 7.47
N LEU A 594 -23.06 -16.62 7.23
CA LEU A 594 -22.04 -16.87 8.25
C LEU A 594 -20.93 -15.81 8.19
N TRP A 595 -20.35 -15.51 9.35
CA TRP A 595 -19.25 -14.55 9.56
C TRP A 595 -18.32 -15.14 10.62
N ARG A 596 -17.01 -15.17 10.36
CA ARG A 596 -15.97 -15.43 11.35
C ARG A 596 -14.77 -14.50 11.14
N GLU A 597 -14.02 -14.27 12.22
CA GLU A 597 -12.81 -13.46 12.31
C GLU A 597 -11.86 -14.15 13.31
N SER A 598 -10.56 -14.25 13.02
CA SER A 598 -9.51 -14.60 14.01
C SER A 598 -8.12 -14.14 13.50
N ARG A 599 -7.19 -13.92 14.44
CA ARG A 599 -5.89 -13.25 14.21
C ARG A 599 -4.72 -14.21 13.93
N SER A 600 -3.59 -13.58 13.59
CA SER A 600 -2.25 -14.08 13.25
C SER A 600 -1.48 -14.83 14.34
N GLU A 601 -0.53 -15.69 13.94
CA GLU A 601 0.81 -15.77 14.54
C GLU A 601 1.89 -16.27 13.55
N GLN A 602 3.16 -16.27 13.95
CA GLN A 602 4.36 -16.26 13.07
C GLN A 602 5.07 -17.64 12.97
N SER A 603 5.88 -17.86 11.92
CA SER A 603 7.36 -18.04 12.03
C SER A 603 8.05 -18.64 10.78
N SER A 604 9.27 -18.13 10.48
CA SER A 604 10.44 -18.77 9.82
C SER A 604 10.35 -19.47 8.44
N ALA A 605 11.38 -19.51 7.59
CA ALA A 605 12.64 -18.74 7.45
C ALA A 605 13.38 -19.10 6.13
N ARG A 606 14.16 -18.16 5.56
CA ARG A 606 15.36 -18.29 4.68
C ARG A 606 15.18 -19.00 3.30
N GLU A 607 15.58 -18.40 2.18
CA GLU A 607 16.96 -18.11 1.69
C GLU A 607 17.80 -19.40 1.44
N VAL A 608 18.56 -19.60 0.33
CA VAL A 608 19.07 -18.63 -0.67
C VAL A 608 19.49 -19.30 -2.01
N CYS A 609 19.54 -18.50 -3.09
CA CYS A 609 20.46 -18.57 -4.28
C CYS A 609 21.40 -19.80 -4.42
N THR A 610 21.52 -20.54 -5.52
CA THR A 610 21.97 -20.23 -6.91
C THR A 610 22.19 -21.58 -7.67
N ARG A 611 22.65 -21.75 -8.94
CA ARG A 611 23.20 -20.90 -10.04
C ARG A 611 22.96 -21.61 -11.41
N SER A 612 23.05 -20.90 -12.52
CA SER A 612 23.05 -21.40 -13.93
C SER A 612 24.50 -21.49 -14.49
N PRO A 613 24.80 -21.81 -15.79
CA PRO A 613 24.05 -22.37 -16.95
C PRO A 613 24.91 -23.51 -17.63
N PRO A 614 25.06 -23.72 -18.98
CA PRO A 614 24.24 -23.44 -20.18
C PRO A 614 24.03 -24.60 -21.22
N LEU A 615 22.89 -24.53 -21.93
CA LEU A 615 22.64 -24.75 -23.38
C LEU A 615 23.28 -25.91 -24.21
N GLY A 616 22.39 -26.68 -24.85
CA GLY A 616 22.62 -27.38 -26.13
C GLY A 616 21.38 -27.31 -27.04
N ARG A 617 21.54 -26.99 -28.33
CA ARG A 617 20.43 -26.74 -29.29
C ARG A 617 19.87 -28.04 -29.91
N GLN A 618 18.55 -28.15 -30.12
CA GLN A 618 17.99 -28.84 -31.31
C GLN A 618 16.67 -28.23 -31.85
N ARG A 619 16.73 -27.94 -33.16
CA ARG A 619 15.75 -27.79 -34.25
C ARG A 619 14.23 -27.66 -33.97
N GLU A 620 13.64 -26.65 -34.61
CA GLU A 620 12.20 -26.35 -34.65
C GLU A 620 11.43 -27.16 -35.72
N MET A 621 10.14 -27.38 -35.47
CA MET A 621 9.12 -27.66 -36.50
C MET A 621 8.05 -26.58 -36.41
N VAL A 622 7.68 -25.97 -37.55
CA VAL A 622 6.73 -24.84 -37.61
C VAL A 622 5.31 -25.33 -37.93
N PHE A 623 4.30 -24.85 -37.19
CA PHE A 623 2.88 -24.92 -37.60
C PHE A 623 2.37 -23.53 -38.00
N PRO A 624 1.46 -23.42 -38.99
CA PRO A 624 1.09 -22.15 -39.59
C PRO A 624 -0.06 -21.43 -38.84
N TYR A 625 0.25 -20.42 -38.03
CA TYR A 625 -0.73 -19.40 -37.62
C TYR A 625 -0.77 -18.27 -38.67
N ARG A 626 -1.91 -18.10 -39.35
CA ARG A 626 -2.15 -16.93 -40.22
C ARG A 626 -2.82 -15.81 -39.42
N TYR A 627 -2.07 -14.73 -39.17
CA TYR A 627 -2.67 -13.44 -38.84
C TYR A 627 -3.21 -12.76 -40.12
N PRO A 628 -4.35 -12.05 -40.07
CA PRO A 628 -4.81 -11.23 -41.18
C PRO A 628 -3.92 -9.98 -41.31
N THR A 629 -3.13 -9.92 -42.37
CA THR A 629 -2.37 -8.71 -42.74
C THR A 629 -3.30 -7.65 -43.28
N ALA A 630 -3.38 -6.49 -42.61
CA ALA A 630 -4.01 -5.32 -43.20
C ALA A 630 -3.13 -4.78 -44.35
N SER A 631 -3.62 -4.83 -45.58
CA SER A 631 -2.94 -4.28 -46.74
C SER A 631 -2.97 -2.75 -46.70
N HIS A 632 -1.79 -2.13 -46.86
CA HIS A 632 -1.72 -0.74 -47.29
C HIS A 632 -2.09 -0.65 -48.77
N GLU A 633 -3.27 -0.13 -49.10
CA GLU A 633 -3.52 0.44 -50.41
C GLU A 633 -3.39 1.97 -50.35
N LYS A 634 -2.55 2.50 -51.24
CA LYS A 634 -2.47 3.93 -51.54
C LYS A 634 -3.53 4.28 -52.57
N LYS A 635 -4.44 5.19 -52.24
CA LYS A 635 -4.87 6.32 -53.10
C LYS A 635 -5.67 7.34 -52.29
#